data_AF-A0A1H1JWZ5-F1
#
_entry.id   AF-A0A1H1JWZ5-F1
#
_cell.length_a   1.000
_cell.length_b   1.000
_cell.length_c   1.000
_cell.angle_alpha   90.00
_cell.angle_beta   90.00
_cell.angle_gamma   90.00
#
_symmetry.space_group_name_H-M   'P 1'
#
loop_
_entity.id
_entity.type
_entity.pdbx_description
1 polymer ?
#
loop_
_entity_poly.entity_id
_entity_poly.type
_entity_poly.pdbx_seq_one_letter_code
_entity_poly.pdbx_strand_id
1 'polypeptide(L)'
;MTIRKRTAQQGTFLATHGESIIRDAQRELKSPARRLFGRRLLTLGGIALLSGCDLTDDKAVNTALRRISFFNDDVQALLFDPNKLAPTYPASMITRPFPFNAFYGVDEVPEIDAATYRLQVSGLAHGKRTWTLDELRALPQESQITRLICVEGWSAIGRWGGVRFSEFLRRAGADTSAKYVSLHCADYNYWTSIDMPTALHPQTLLTLTYDGDVLPPKYGFPMRLRVPTKLGFKNPKHVVAIEITNQYPGGYWENQGYNWFSGS
;
A
#
# COMPACT_ATOMS: atom_id res chain seq x y z
N MET A 1 49.75 -19.18 62.76
CA MET A 1 49.66 -20.56 62.24
C MET A 1 48.19 -20.84 61.95
N THR A 2 47.88 -21.00 60.66
CA THR A 2 46.61 -21.34 59.97
C THR A 2 45.27 -21.24 60.72
N ILE A 3 44.45 -20.24 60.36
CA ILE A 3 43.01 -20.21 60.63
C ILE A 3 42.26 -20.37 59.29
N ARG A 4 41.60 -21.52 59.08
CA ARG A 4 40.64 -21.72 57.99
C ARG A 4 39.26 -21.26 58.44
N LYS A 5 38.70 -20.23 57.78
CA LYS A 5 37.26 -19.92 57.80
C LYS A 5 36.55 -20.76 56.73
N ARG A 6 35.46 -21.43 57.09
CA ARG A 6 34.44 -21.94 56.16
C ARG A 6 33.32 -20.91 56.06
N THR A 7 32.97 -20.52 54.84
CA THR A 7 31.81 -19.65 54.53
C THR A 7 30.74 -20.48 53.81
N ALA A 8 29.50 -20.04 54.01
CA ALA A 8 28.23 -20.71 53.71
C ALA A 8 27.96 -21.01 52.23
N GLN A 9 27.17 -22.07 52.01
CA GLN A 9 26.42 -22.35 50.79
C GLN A 9 25.20 -21.44 50.69
N GLN A 10 25.00 -20.80 49.54
CA GLN A 10 23.69 -20.45 48.99
C GLN A 10 23.86 -20.06 47.52
N GLY A 11 23.32 -20.86 46.59
CA GLY A 11 23.29 -20.51 45.16
C GLY A 11 23.16 -21.69 44.21
N THR A 12 22.09 -22.51 44.32
CA THR A 12 21.96 -23.68 43.42
C THR A 12 20.52 -24.08 43.06
N PHE A 13 19.54 -23.16 43.06
CA PHE A 13 18.15 -23.52 42.68
C PHE A 13 17.54 -22.75 41.51
N LEU A 14 18.13 -21.63 41.04
CA LEU A 14 17.59 -20.85 39.90
C LEU A 14 18.37 -21.01 38.59
N ALA A 15 19.60 -21.54 38.61
CA ALA A 15 20.41 -21.73 37.41
C ALA A 15 19.99 -22.96 36.57
N THR A 16 19.37 -23.96 37.18
CA THR A 16 19.11 -25.27 36.55
C THR A 16 17.94 -25.28 35.57
N HIS A 17 16.92 -24.44 35.77
CA HIS A 17 15.75 -24.38 34.87
C HIS A 17 15.98 -23.50 33.63
N GLY A 18 16.76 -22.42 33.75
CA GLY A 18 17.16 -21.62 32.59
C GLY A 18 18.09 -22.39 31.65
N GLU A 19 19.03 -23.15 32.22
CA GLU A 19 19.90 -24.01 31.43
C GLU A 19 19.16 -25.17 30.76
N SER A 20 18.12 -25.75 31.38
CA SER A 20 17.35 -26.82 30.74
C SER A 20 16.49 -26.29 29.59
N ILE A 21 15.85 -25.13 29.75
CA ILE A 21 15.08 -24.48 28.66
C ILE A 21 15.99 -24.08 27.51
N ILE A 22 17.18 -23.54 27.79
CA ILE A 22 18.16 -23.19 26.75
C ILE A 22 18.71 -24.46 26.10
N ARG A 23 18.96 -25.55 26.84
CA ARG A 23 19.41 -26.83 26.27
C ARG A 23 18.32 -27.48 25.43
N ASP A 24 17.07 -27.45 25.85
CA ASP A 24 15.93 -28.00 25.10
C ASP A 24 15.65 -27.16 23.85
N ALA A 25 15.72 -25.82 23.94
CA ALA A 25 15.67 -24.93 22.79
C ALA A 25 16.84 -25.17 21.82
N GLN A 26 18.06 -25.37 22.33
CA GLN A 26 19.24 -25.72 21.52
C GLN A 26 19.12 -27.12 20.90
N ARG A 27 18.44 -28.06 21.56
CA ARG A 27 18.20 -29.43 21.05
C ARG A 27 17.13 -29.43 19.96
N GLU A 28 16.07 -28.65 20.14
CA GLU A 28 15.03 -28.38 19.14
C GLU A 28 15.57 -27.61 17.91
N LEU A 29 16.51 -26.67 18.11
CA LEU A 29 17.22 -25.99 17.02
C LEU A 29 18.25 -26.87 16.30
N LYS A 30 18.77 -27.90 16.99
CA LYS A 30 19.65 -28.94 16.41
C LYS A 30 18.87 -30.03 15.67
N SER A 31 17.54 -30.07 15.77
CA SER A 31 16.69 -30.99 15.00
C SER A 31 16.94 -30.79 13.49
N PRO A 32 17.51 -31.80 12.80
CA PRO A 32 17.68 -31.75 11.37
C PRO A 32 16.34 -31.57 10.68
N ALA A 33 15.23 -32.06 11.25
CA ALA A 33 13.91 -31.99 10.62
C ALA A 33 13.38 -30.55 10.51
N ARG A 34 13.53 -29.68 11.52
CA ARG A 34 13.07 -28.28 11.43
C ARG A 34 14.01 -27.39 10.64
N ARG A 35 15.32 -27.63 10.74
CA ARG A 35 16.34 -26.91 9.96
C ARG A 35 16.36 -27.36 8.50
N LEU A 36 16.10 -28.64 8.21
CA LEU A 36 15.82 -29.13 6.86
C LEU A 36 14.42 -28.77 6.42
N PHE A 37 13.40 -28.58 7.26
CA PHE A 37 12.10 -28.09 6.78
C PHE A 37 12.18 -26.62 6.37
N GLY A 38 12.80 -25.77 7.20
CA GLY A 38 13.09 -24.38 6.84
C GLY A 38 14.08 -24.25 5.67
N ARG A 39 15.16 -25.04 5.65
CA ARG A 39 16.06 -25.08 4.49
C ARG A 39 15.40 -25.71 3.27
N ARG A 40 14.62 -26.79 3.37
CA ARG A 40 13.95 -27.44 2.23
C ARG A 40 12.80 -26.60 1.70
N LEU A 41 12.09 -25.82 2.51
CA LEU A 41 11.14 -24.83 2.00
C LEU A 41 11.86 -23.72 1.23
N LEU A 42 12.96 -23.19 1.78
CA LEU A 42 13.77 -22.16 1.12
C LEU A 42 14.54 -22.70 -0.10
N THR A 43 14.93 -23.98 -0.10
CA THR A 43 15.67 -24.60 -1.20
C THR A 43 14.78 -25.31 -2.21
N LEU A 44 13.59 -25.83 -1.88
CA LEU A 44 12.67 -26.35 -2.91
C LEU A 44 12.09 -25.17 -3.72
N GLY A 45 11.72 -24.08 -3.04
CA GLY A 45 11.33 -22.84 -3.72
C GLY A 45 12.50 -22.23 -4.50
N GLY A 46 13.70 -22.18 -3.92
CA GLY A 46 14.90 -21.66 -4.57
C GLY A 46 15.44 -22.52 -5.72
N ILE A 47 15.38 -23.85 -5.62
CA ILE A 47 15.88 -24.78 -6.65
C ILE A 47 14.89 -24.88 -7.83
N ALA A 48 13.58 -24.78 -7.60
CA ALA A 48 12.59 -24.68 -8.68
C ALA A 48 12.73 -23.40 -9.51
N LEU A 49 13.31 -22.33 -8.94
CA LEU A 49 13.63 -21.08 -9.65
C LEU A 49 14.99 -21.11 -10.37
N LEU A 50 15.85 -22.08 -10.04
CA LEU A 50 17.19 -22.22 -10.62
C LEU A 50 17.26 -23.24 -11.76
N SER A 51 16.18 -23.97 -12.05
CA SER A 51 16.06 -24.73 -13.30
C SER A 51 15.78 -23.75 -14.44
N GLY A 52 16.85 -23.11 -14.93
CA GLY A 52 16.86 -22.22 -16.08
C GLY A 52 16.58 -22.97 -17.38
N CYS A 53 15.31 -23.16 -17.70
CA CYS A 53 14.86 -23.39 -19.06
C CYS A 53 14.18 -22.10 -19.53
N ASP A 54 14.72 -21.53 -20.61
CA ASP A 54 14.31 -20.32 -21.33
C ASP A 54 13.22 -19.44 -20.69
N LEU A 55 13.65 -18.34 -20.06
CA LEU A 55 12.76 -17.38 -19.37
C LEU A 55 11.92 -16.53 -20.32
N THR A 56 12.01 -16.72 -21.64
CA THR A 56 11.43 -15.80 -22.63
C THR A 56 10.10 -16.24 -23.23
N ASP A 57 9.57 -17.45 -22.99
CA ASP A 57 8.22 -17.80 -23.46
C ASP A 57 7.49 -18.95 -22.73
N ASP A 58 7.97 -19.39 -21.55
CA ASP A 58 7.33 -20.53 -20.88
C ASP A 58 6.13 -20.11 -20.01
N LYS A 59 4.93 -20.52 -20.43
CA LYS A 59 3.67 -20.34 -19.67
C LYS A 59 3.78 -20.84 -18.23
N ALA A 60 4.56 -21.88 -17.99
CA ALA A 60 4.80 -22.43 -16.66
C ALA A 60 5.60 -21.47 -15.77
N VAL A 61 6.66 -20.86 -16.30
CA VAL A 61 7.46 -19.84 -15.61
C VAL A 61 6.60 -18.62 -15.29
N ASN A 62 5.85 -18.10 -16.27
CA ASN A 62 4.94 -16.98 -16.07
C ASN A 62 3.86 -17.28 -15.01
N THR A 63 3.35 -18.50 -14.96
CA THR A 63 2.40 -18.94 -13.93
C THR A 63 3.04 -18.99 -12.55
N ALA A 64 4.27 -19.51 -12.45
CA ALA A 64 5.02 -19.56 -11.19
C ALA A 64 5.35 -18.16 -10.66
N LEU A 65 5.84 -17.26 -11.52
CA LEU A 65 6.13 -15.86 -11.18
C LEU A 65 4.88 -15.13 -10.70
N ARG A 66 3.72 -15.33 -11.36
CA ARG A 66 2.44 -14.76 -10.92
C ARG A 66 2.03 -15.26 -9.52
N ARG A 67 2.22 -16.55 -9.23
CA ARG A 67 1.93 -17.09 -7.89
C ARG A 67 2.81 -16.47 -6.81
N ILE A 68 4.11 -16.27 -7.11
CA ILE A 68 5.04 -15.61 -6.19
C ILE A 68 4.66 -14.15 -5.99
N SER A 69 4.25 -13.44 -7.05
CA SER A 69 3.76 -12.06 -6.98
C SER A 69 2.52 -11.95 -6.08
N PHE A 70 1.52 -12.81 -6.25
CA PHE A 70 0.34 -12.84 -5.38
C PHE A 70 0.69 -13.17 -3.92
N PHE A 71 1.60 -14.12 -3.69
CA PHE A 71 2.10 -14.40 -2.35
C PHE A 71 2.79 -13.18 -1.72
N ASN A 72 3.58 -12.44 -2.51
CA ASN A 72 4.18 -11.20 -2.05
C ASN A 72 3.12 -10.14 -1.70
N ASP A 73 2.05 -10.01 -2.50
CA ASP A 73 0.94 -9.12 -2.18
C ASP A 73 0.25 -9.48 -0.86
N ASP A 74 0.01 -10.77 -0.61
CA ASP A 74 -0.57 -11.25 0.65
C ASP A 74 0.34 -10.96 1.85
N VAL A 75 1.66 -11.16 1.69
CA VAL A 75 2.64 -10.84 2.74
C VAL A 75 2.69 -9.33 3.00
N GLN A 76 2.68 -8.50 1.97
CA GLN A 76 2.66 -7.05 2.16
C GLN A 76 1.37 -6.58 2.82
N ALA A 77 0.22 -7.15 2.45
CA ALA A 77 -1.06 -6.87 3.11
C ALA A 77 -1.06 -7.28 4.59
N LEU A 78 -0.44 -8.42 4.92
CA LEU A 78 -0.29 -8.88 6.31
C LEU A 78 0.63 -7.98 7.14
N LEU A 79 1.68 -7.42 6.52
CA LEU A 79 2.65 -6.55 7.19
C LEU A 79 2.19 -5.09 7.29
N PHE A 80 1.15 -4.71 6.55
CA PHE A 80 0.63 -3.35 6.55
C PHE A 80 -0.03 -3.00 7.88
N ASP A 81 0.45 -1.93 8.50
CA ASP A 81 -0.15 -1.37 9.71
C ASP A 81 -0.99 -0.14 9.32
N PRO A 82 -2.34 -0.22 9.38
CA PRO A 82 -3.22 0.88 9.00
C PRO A 82 -3.11 2.11 9.95
N ASN A 83 -2.38 1.99 11.07
CA ASN A 83 -2.14 3.09 12.01
C ASN A 83 -0.76 3.72 11.85
N LYS A 84 0.13 3.12 11.04
CA LYS A 84 1.49 3.63 10.83
C LYS A 84 1.50 4.69 9.74
N LEU A 85 1.72 5.93 10.16
CA LEU A 85 1.79 7.06 9.23
C LEU A 85 3.07 7.03 8.38
N ALA A 86 2.92 7.37 7.10
CA ALA A 86 4.02 7.74 6.23
C ALA A 86 4.67 9.05 6.72
N PRO A 87 5.99 9.21 6.53
CA PRO A 87 6.70 10.42 6.92
C PRO A 87 6.08 11.69 6.34
N THR A 88 6.01 12.72 7.17
CA THR A 88 5.66 14.08 6.77
C THR A 88 6.91 14.96 6.73
N TYR A 89 6.88 16.00 5.90
CA TYR A 89 8.04 16.84 5.64
C TYR A 89 7.71 18.33 5.81
N PRO A 90 8.65 19.19 6.25
CA PRO A 90 8.48 20.64 6.18
C PRO A 90 8.31 21.16 4.75
N ALA A 91 7.63 22.30 4.62
CA ALA A 91 7.36 22.96 3.34
C ALA A 91 8.62 23.35 2.54
N SER A 92 9.75 23.53 3.23
CA SER A 92 11.06 23.79 2.61
C SER A 92 11.57 22.63 1.74
N MET A 93 11.05 21.41 1.94
CA MET A 93 11.44 20.23 1.16
C MET A 93 10.50 19.92 -0.01
N ILE A 94 9.47 20.75 -0.25
CA ILE A 94 8.55 20.54 -1.39
C ILE A 94 9.30 20.72 -2.70
N THR A 95 9.19 19.73 -3.58
CA THR A 95 9.78 19.74 -4.92
C THR A 95 8.97 20.65 -5.85
N ARG A 96 9.61 21.67 -6.42
CA ARG A 96 8.99 22.63 -7.36
C ARG A 96 9.86 22.75 -8.63
N PRO A 97 9.34 22.44 -9.84
CA PRO A 97 8.03 21.83 -10.09
C PRO A 97 7.97 20.37 -9.62
N PHE A 98 6.78 19.89 -9.25
CA PHE A 98 6.58 18.47 -8.95
C PHE A 98 6.60 17.65 -10.24
N PRO A 99 7.30 16.49 -10.28
CA PRO A 99 7.41 15.69 -11.48
C PRO A 99 6.03 15.24 -12.01
N PHE A 100 5.87 15.32 -13.32
CA PHE A 100 4.72 14.72 -14.00
C PHE A 100 4.90 13.21 -14.11
N ASN A 101 3.80 12.46 -14.03
CA ASN A 101 3.81 11.00 -14.06
C ASN A 101 2.51 10.47 -14.68
N ALA A 102 2.61 9.78 -15.81
CA ALA A 102 1.50 9.14 -16.50
C ALA A 102 2.08 8.17 -17.55
N PHE A 103 1.24 7.30 -18.10
CA PHE A 103 1.61 6.51 -19.29
C PHE A 103 1.37 7.26 -20.61
N TYR A 104 0.97 8.54 -20.52
CA TYR A 104 0.71 9.46 -21.63
C TYR A 104 1.52 10.76 -21.44
N GLY A 105 1.63 11.57 -22.49
CA GLY A 105 2.35 12.85 -22.49
C GLY A 105 1.67 13.93 -21.65
N VAL A 106 2.40 14.98 -21.26
CA VAL A 106 1.81 16.10 -20.50
C VAL A 106 0.81 16.92 -21.32
N ASP A 107 0.97 16.91 -22.63
CA ASP A 107 0.10 17.47 -23.67
C ASP A 107 -1.19 16.67 -23.89
N GLU A 108 -1.24 15.45 -23.36
CA GLU A 108 -2.38 14.52 -23.44
C GLU A 108 -3.25 14.52 -22.17
N VAL A 109 -2.96 15.42 -21.23
CA VAL A 109 -3.72 15.53 -19.97
C VAL A 109 -5.18 15.88 -20.27
N PRO A 110 -6.16 15.12 -19.76
CA PRO A 110 -7.56 15.41 -20.04
C PRO A 110 -7.99 16.73 -19.38
N GLU A 111 -8.74 17.53 -20.14
CA GLU A 111 -9.44 18.69 -19.63
C GLU A 111 -10.83 18.27 -19.14
N ILE A 112 -11.08 18.45 -17.85
CA ILE A 112 -12.35 18.12 -17.22
C ILE A 112 -13.00 19.42 -16.78
N ASP A 113 -14.24 19.66 -17.21
CA ASP A 113 -15.01 20.82 -16.74
C ASP A 113 -15.51 20.59 -15.31
N ALA A 114 -15.15 21.50 -14.41
CA ALA A 114 -15.56 21.46 -13.00
C ALA A 114 -17.07 21.56 -12.80
N ALA A 115 -17.79 22.30 -13.66
CA ALA A 115 -19.23 22.52 -13.49
C ALA A 115 -20.03 21.24 -13.78
N THR A 116 -19.58 20.45 -14.75
CA THR A 116 -20.20 19.20 -15.17
C THR A 116 -19.59 17.97 -14.51
N TYR A 117 -18.46 18.10 -13.79
CA TYR A 117 -17.84 16.99 -13.08
C TYR A 117 -18.78 16.35 -12.05
N ARG A 118 -18.76 15.02 -12.03
CA ARG A 118 -19.61 14.18 -11.18
C ARG A 118 -18.82 12.94 -10.77
N LEU A 119 -18.62 12.76 -9.46
CA LEU A 119 -18.01 11.56 -8.89
C LEU A 119 -19.11 10.54 -8.54
N GLN A 120 -19.08 9.38 -9.20
CA GLN A 120 -20.05 8.31 -8.94
C GLN A 120 -19.55 7.40 -7.81
N VAL A 121 -20.43 7.02 -6.89
CA VAL A 121 -20.15 5.99 -5.89
C VAL A 121 -21.13 4.83 -6.05
N SER A 122 -20.61 3.61 -6.15
CA SER A 122 -21.37 2.39 -6.45
C SER A 122 -20.89 1.17 -5.66
N GLY A 123 -21.47 0.00 -5.93
CA GLY A 123 -21.15 -1.25 -5.26
C GLY A 123 -21.82 -1.35 -3.89
N LEU A 124 -21.06 -1.79 -2.89
CA LEU A 124 -21.48 -1.92 -1.49
C LEU A 124 -21.52 -0.54 -0.81
N ALA A 125 -22.41 0.33 -1.27
CA ALA A 125 -22.69 1.64 -0.70
C ALA A 125 -24.20 1.89 -0.63
N HIS A 126 -24.65 2.53 0.44
CA HIS A 126 -26.06 2.86 0.64
C HIS A 126 -26.48 4.02 -0.26
N GLY A 127 -27.27 3.68 -1.30
CA GLY A 127 -27.81 4.63 -2.26
C GLY A 127 -26.78 4.98 -3.34
N LYS A 128 -27.14 4.74 -4.60
CA LYS A 128 -26.33 5.23 -5.73
C LYS A 128 -26.42 6.75 -5.74
N ARG A 129 -25.34 7.41 -5.34
CA ARG A 129 -25.24 8.87 -5.27
C ARG A 129 -24.07 9.34 -6.12
N THR A 130 -24.30 10.47 -6.76
CA THR A 130 -23.27 11.24 -7.46
C THR A 130 -22.91 12.45 -6.61
N TRP A 131 -21.62 12.74 -6.50
CA TRP A 131 -21.08 13.89 -5.79
C TRP A 131 -20.59 14.94 -6.77
N THR A 132 -20.99 16.19 -6.55
CA THR A 132 -20.47 17.35 -7.27
C THR A 132 -19.11 17.78 -6.69
N LEU A 133 -18.33 18.52 -7.47
CA LEU A 133 -17.05 19.04 -6.98
C LEU A 133 -17.21 19.98 -5.78
N ASP A 134 -18.28 20.78 -5.76
CA ASP A 134 -18.54 21.71 -4.66
C ASP A 134 -18.94 20.99 -3.36
N GLU A 135 -19.70 19.88 -3.46
CA GLU A 135 -19.96 19.02 -2.30
C GLU A 135 -18.67 18.43 -1.72
N LEU A 136 -17.74 17.99 -2.58
CA LEU A 136 -16.44 17.48 -2.13
C LEU A 136 -15.60 18.57 -1.46
N ARG A 137 -15.62 19.80 -1.98
CA ARG A 137 -14.92 20.96 -1.40
C ARG A 137 -15.52 21.41 -0.07
N ALA A 138 -16.83 21.22 0.12
CA ALA A 138 -17.53 21.56 1.36
C ALA A 138 -17.27 20.58 2.52
N LEU A 139 -16.70 19.40 2.25
CA LEU A 139 -16.30 18.46 3.30
C LEU A 139 -15.08 18.98 4.09
N PRO A 140 -14.81 18.48 5.31
CA PRO A 140 -13.62 18.84 6.06
C PRO A 140 -12.34 18.59 5.26
N GLN A 141 -11.55 19.65 5.10
CA GLN A 141 -10.31 19.62 4.33
C GLN A 141 -9.11 19.41 5.26
N GLU A 142 -8.14 18.66 4.77
CA GLU A 142 -6.87 18.36 5.39
C GLU A 142 -5.73 18.66 4.43
N SER A 143 -4.53 18.90 4.98
CA SER A 143 -3.33 19.07 4.17
C SER A 143 -2.19 18.25 4.74
N GLN A 144 -1.42 17.61 3.86
CA GLN A 144 -0.24 16.86 4.23
C GLN A 144 0.89 17.08 3.24
N ILE A 145 2.12 17.12 3.75
CA ILE A 145 3.33 17.18 2.94
C ILE A 145 3.98 15.81 2.99
N THR A 146 3.82 15.03 1.94
CA THR A 146 4.25 13.63 1.88
C THR A 146 5.03 13.34 0.60
N ARG A 147 5.86 12.29 0.66
CA ARG A 147 6.63 11.82 -0.48
C ARG A 147 5.79 10.89 -1.35
N LEU A 148 5.81 11.13 -2.66
CA LEU A 148 5.36 10.17 -3.67
C LEU A 148 6.59 9.42 -4.18
N ILE A 149 6.52 8.10 -4.23
CA ILE A 149 7.56 7.23 -4.78
C ILE A 149 7.03 6.64 -6.07
N CYS A 150 7.68 6.93 -7.19
CA CYS A 150 7.28 6.39 -8.48
C CYS A 150 8.03 5.10 -8.79
N VAL A 151 7.36 4.19 -9.50
CA VAL A 151 7.97 2.95 -10.00
C VAL A 151 9.07 3.22 -11.03
N GLU A 152 9.04 4.41 -11.66
CA GLU A 152 10.05 4.90 -12.62
C GLU A 152 11.40 5.29 -11.96
N GLY A 153 11.58 5.04 -10.67
CA GLY A 153 12.87 5.21 -9.98
C GLY A 153 13.12 6.59 -9.37
N TRP A 154 12.10 7.44 -9.28
CA TRP A 154 12.21 8.76 -8.65
C TRP A 154 11.22 8.92 -7.49
N SER A 155 11.50 9.90 -6.63
CA SER A 155 10.55 10.33 -5.60
C SER A 155 10.55 11.84 -5.43
N ALA A 156 9.40 12.41 -5.07
CA ALA A 156 9.24 13.84 -4.87
C ALA A 156 8.33 14.13 -3.68
N ILE A 157 8.60 15.22 -2.98
CA ILE A 157 7.79 15.68 -1.84
C ILE A 157 6.81 16.73 -2.37
N GLY A 158 5.51 16.53 -2.08
CA GLY A 158 4.46 17.46 -2.47
C GLY A 158 3.54 17.77 -1.29
N ARG A 159 2.94 18.97 -1.31
CA ARG A 159 1.85 19.34 -0.41
C ARG A 159 0.52 19.05 -1.09
N TRP A 160 -0.22 18.11 -0.53
CA TRP A 160 -1.50 17.66 -1.04
C TRP A 160 -2.59 18.05 -0.06
N GLY A 161 -3.71 18.56 -0.56
CA GLY A 161 -4.86 18.91 0.26
C GLY A 161 -6.17 18.35 -0.29
N GLY A 162 -7.09 18.04 0.61
CA GLY A 162 -8.34 17.40 0.26
C GLY A 162 -9.05 16.75 1.45
N VAL A 163 -9.99 15.87 1.16
CA VAL A 163 -10.82 15.19 2.17
C VAL A 163 -10.17 13.87 2.58
N ARG A 164 -10.15 13.53 3.87
CA ARG A 164 -9.76 12.19 4.30
C ARG A 164 -10.68 11.16 3.66
N PHE A 165 -10.11 10.18 2.99
CA PHE A 165 -10.91 9.25 2.20
C PHE A 165 -11.83 8.40 3.07
N SER A 166 -11.39 8.03 4.28
CA SER A 166 -12.22 7.36 5.29
C SER A 166 -13.47 8.16 5.67
N GLU A 167 -13.36 9.49 5.76
CA GLU A 167 -14.49 10.36 6.07
C GLU A 167 -15.46 10.47 4.90
N PHE A 168 -14.93 10.59 3.69
CA PHE A 168 -15.76 10.55 2.48
C PHE A 168 -16.51 9.22 2.37
N LEU A 169 -15.84 8.08 2.54
CA LEU A 169 -16.46 6.76 2.44
C LEU A 169 -17.63 6.62 3.42
N ARG A 170 -17.45 7.04 4.69
CA ARG A 170 -18.54 7.07 5.68
C ARG A 170 -19.71 7.93 5.21
N ARG A 171 -19.46 9.14 4.71
CA ARG A 171 -20.52 10.07 4.25
C ARG A 171 -21.21 9.60 2.97
N ALA A 172 -20.49 8.87 2.12
CA ALA A 172 -21.01 8.23 0.93
C ALA A 172 -21.79 6.94 1.23
N GLY A 173 -21.89 6.54 2.50
CA GLY A 173 -22.61 5.34 2.91
C GLY A 173 -21.91 4.05 2.47
N ALA A 174 -20.60 4.07 2.23
CA ALA A 174 -19.82 2.89 1.89
C ALA A 174 -19.81 1.87 3.04
N ASP A 175 -19.93 0.59 2.70
CA ASP A 175 -19.64 -0.49 3.62
C ASP A 175 -18.12 -0.57 3.85
N THR A 176 -17.67 0.00 4.96
CA THR A 176 -16.24 0.00 5.33
C THR A 176 -15.75 -1.36 5.84
N SER A 177 -16.60 -2.38 5.90
CA SER A 177 -16.20 -3.77 6.13
C SER A 177 -15.91 -4.54 4.83
N ALA A 178 -16.19 -3.94 3.68
CA ALA A 178 -15.84 -4.51 2.38
C ALA A 178 -14.32 -4.64 2.20
N LYS A 179 -13.88 -5.52 1.30
CA LYS A 179 -12.46 -5.82 1.10
C LYS A 179 -11.72 -4.77 0.28
N TYR A 180 -12.36 -4.22 -0.75
CA TYR A 180 -11.69 -3.42 -1.78
C TYR A 180 -12.46 -2.17 -2.17
N VAL A 181 -11.71 -1.22 -2.69
CA VAL A 181 -12.21 -0.03 -3.35
C VAL A 181 -11.58 0.04 -4.75
N SER A 182 -12.40 0.00 -5.79
CA SER A 182 -11.99 0.22 -7.19
C SER A 182 -12.19 1.69 -7.56
N LEU A 183 -11.24 2.26 -8.30
CA LEU A 183 -11.25 3.65 -8.74
C LEU A 183 -11.08 3.70 -10.26
N HIS A 184 -12.02 4.36 -10.94
CA HIS A 184 -12.02 4.56 -12.39
C HIS A 184 -11.77 6.02 -12.73
N CYS A 185 -10.99 6.25 -13.78
CA CYS A 185 -10.45 7.55 -14.12
C CYS A 185 -10.85 7.97 -15.53
N ALA A 186 -10.88 9.28 -15.78
CA ALA A 186 -11.22 9.83 -17.09
C ALA A 186 -10.09 9.69 -18.12
N ASP A 187 -8.85 9.50 -17.67
CA ASP A 187 -7.67 9.38 -18.53
C ASP A 187 -7.54 7.96 -19.10
N TYR A 188 -7.88 7.81 -20.38
CA TYR A 188 -7.62 6.60 -21.16
C TYR A 188 -8.10 5.29 -20.51
N ASN A 189 -9.26 5.33 -19.84
CA ASN A 189 -9.82 4.20 -19.07
C ASN A 189 -8.86 3.64 -18.02
N TYR A 190 -7.99 4.48 -17.45
CA TYR A 190 -7.16 4.08 -16.32
C TYR A 190 -8.04 3.74 -15.12
N TRP A 191 -7.68 2.66 -14.44
CA TRP A 191 -8.32 2.27 -13.20
C TRP A 191 -7.32 1.48 -12.35
N THR A 192 -7.54 1.53 -11.04
CA THR A 192 -6.77 0.78 -10.06
C THR A 192 -7.66 0.52 -8.86
N SER A 193 -7.16 -0.23 -7.89
CA SER A 193 -7.90 -0.53 -6.67
C SER A 193 -6.99 -0.60 -5.47
N ILE A 194 -7.55 -0.48 -4.29
CA ILE A 194 -6.83 -0.63 -3.02
C ILE A 194 -7.65 -1.47 -2.04
N ASP A 195 -6.98 -2.08 -1.08
CA ASP A 195 -7.63 -2.70 0.06
C ASP A 195 -8.31 -1.64 0.94
N MET A 196 -9.40 -2.03 1.60
CA MET A 196 -10.14 -1.15 2.49
C MET A 196 -9.29 -0.57 3.65
N PRO A 197 -8.37 -1.31 4.30
CA PRO A 197 -7.44 -0.72 5.26
C PRO A 197 -6.62 0.44 4.68
N THR A 198 -6.07 0.29 3.47
CA THR A 198 -5.40 1.40 2.77
C THR A 198 -6.37 2.56 2.48
N ALA A 199 -7.60 2.27 2.06
CA ALA A 199 -8.62 3.30 1.80
C ALA A 199 -8.99 4.08 3.07
N LEU A 200 -9.05 3.39 4.22
CA LEU A 200 -9.38 3.97 5.52
C LEU A 200 -8.19 4.63 6.22
N HIS A 201 -6.97 4.44 5.71
CA HIS A 201 -5.75 4.96 6.32
C HIS A 201 -5.82 6.48 6.52
N PRO A 202 -5.35 7.03 7.67
CA PRO A 202 -5.52 8.45 8.01
C PRO A 202 -4.94 9.45 7.02
N GLN A 203 -3.93 9.03 6.25
CA GLN A 203 -3.26 9.85 5.22
C GLN A 203 -3.75 9.60 3.79
N THR A 204 -4.73 8.73 3.59
CA THR A 204 -5.34 8.54 2.28
C THR A 204 -6.33 9.68 2.02
N LEU A 205 -6.08 10.50 1.00
CA LEU A 205 -6.87 11.70 0.71
C LEU A 205 -7.50 11.64 -0.68
N LEU A 206 -8.78 12.01 -0.75
CA LEU A 206 -9.39 12.54 -1.97
C LEU A 206 -8.89 13.96 -2.13
N THR A 207 -7.87 14.11 -2.98
CA THR A 207 -7.08 15.33 -3.10
C THR A 207 -7.69 16.26 -4.13
N LEU A 208 -7.90 17.51 -3.72
CA LEU A 208 -8.54 18.58 -4.49
C LEU A 208 -7.62 19.79 -4.68
N THR A 209 -6.54 19.89 -3.90
CA THR A 209 -5.57 20.99 -3.94
C THR A 209 -4.13 20.50 -3.94
N TYR A 210 -3.24 21.29 -4.54
CA TYR A 210 -1.81 21.07 -4.54
C TYR A 210 -1.10 22.38 -4.16
N ASP A 211 -0.22 22.32 -3.17
CA ASP A 211 0.52 23.46 -2.62
C ASP A 211 -0.33 24.68 -2.22
N GLY A 212 -1.59 24.45 -1.85
CA GLY A 212 -2.53 25.50 -1.42
C GLY A 212 -3.47 25.99 -2.53
N ASP A 213 -3.17 25.70 -3.78
CA ASP A 213 -3.97 26.07 -4.94
C ASP A 213 -4.86 24.92 -5.42
N VAL A 214 -5.82 25.25 -6.29
CA VAL A 214 -6.62 24.25 -7.01
C VAL A 214 -5.69 23.25 -7.70
N LEU A 215 -5.98 21.96 -7.58
CA LEU A 215 -5.17 20.89 -8.17
C LEU A 215 -4.99 21.14 -9.68
N PRO A 216 -3.77 21.27 -10.20
CA PRO A 216 -3.54 21.43 -11.63
C PRO A 216 -3.97 20.18 -12.43
N PRO A 217 -4.43 20.31 -13.69
CA PRO A 217 -4.78 19.17 -14.55
C PRO A 217 -3.71 18.09 -14.61
N LYS A 218 -2.44 18.45 -14.84
CA LYS A 218 -1.30 17.50 -14.87
C LYS A 218 -1.11 16.68 -13.59
N TYR A 219 -1.66 17.13 -12.47
CA TYR A 219 -1.63 16.46 -11.18
C TYR A 219 -2.97 15.79 -10.82
N GLY A 220 -3.96 15.81 -11.71
CA GLY A 220 -5.19 15.04 -11.61
C GLY A 220 -6.45 15.85 -11.31
N PHE A 221 -6.52 17.12 -11.71
CA PHE A 221 -7.77 17.90 -11.63
C PHE A 221 -8.95 17.12 -12.26
N PRO A 222 -10.16 17.14 -11.69
CA PRO A 222 -10.56 17.90 -10.50
C PRO A 222 -10.29 17.18 -9.19
N MET A 223 -9.97 15.89 -9.24
CA MET A 223 -9.72 15.08 -8.06
C MET A 223 -8.78 13.90 -8.38
N ARG A 224 -7.82 13.67 -7.48
CA ARG A 224 -6.99 12.46 -7.46
C ARG A 224 -7.12 11.75 -6.12
N LEU A 225 -6.83 10.46 -6.08
CA LEU A 225 -6.53 9.79 -4.81
C LEU A 225 -5.03 9.93 -4.50
N ARG A 226 -4.72 10.31 -3.25
CA ARG A 226 -3.36 10.34 -2.72
C ARG A 226 -3.24 9.33 -1.59
N VAL A 227 -2.35 8.37 -1.75
CA VAL A 227 -2.11 7.25 -0.85
C VAL A 227 -0.60 7.20 -0.51
N PRO A 228 -0.15 7.88 0.56
CA PRO A 228 1.28 7.99 0.89
C PRO A 228 1.98 6.68 1.20
N THR A 229 1.24 5.65 1.60
CA THR A 229 1.75 4.30 1.88
C THR A 229 1.94 3.46 0.62
N LYS A 230 1.57 3.96 -0.57
CA LYS A 230 1.61 3.22 -1.83
C LYS A 230 2.45 3.91 -2.91
N LEU A 231 2.91 3.12 -3.87
CA LEU A 231 3.60 3.59 -5.07
C LEU A 231 2.72 4.48 -5.96
N GLY A 232 3.36 5.31 -6.78
CA GLY A 232 2.72 6.37 -7.56
C GLY A 232 1.57 5.90 -8.45
N PHE A 233 1.63 4.69 -9.02
CA PHE A 233 0.56 4.18 -9.87
C PHE A 233 -0.73 3.84 -9.09
N LYS A 234 -0.63 3.54 -7.79
CA LYS A 234 -1.78 3.36 -6.89
C LYS A 234 -2.42 4.68 -6.44
N ASN A 235 -1.96 5.82 -6.98
CA ASN A 235 -2.47 7.15 -6.69
C ASN A 235 -3.18 7.70 -7.95
N PRO A 236 -4.36 7.16 -8.34
CA PRO A 236 -5.05 7.51 -9.58
C PRO A 236 -5.38 9.01 -9.66
N LYS A 237 -5.28 9.55 -10.87
CA LYS A 237 -5.64 10.93 -11.23
C LYS A 237 -7.02 10.95 -11.88
N HIS A 238 -7.65 12.12 -11.96
CA HIS A 238 -8.89 12.30 -12.75
C HIS A 238 -10.00 11.30 -12.40
N VAL A 239 -10.16 10.97 -11.11
CA VAL A 239 -11.08 9.91 -10.68
C VAL A 239 -12.52 10.35 -10.91
N VAL A 240 -13.32 9.51 -11.55
CA VAL A 240 -14.73 9.76 -11.89
C VAL A 240 -15.71 8.77 -11.26
N ALA A 241 -15.24 7.58 -10.87
CA ALA A 241 -16.06 6.61 -10.15
C ALA A 241 -15.28 5.84 -9.09
N ILE A 242 -15.98 5.52 -8.00
CA ILE A 242 -15.50 4.69 -6.91
C ILE A 242 -16.51 3.55 -6.69
N GLU A 243 -16.04 2.31 -6.72
CA GLU A 243 -16.85 1.13 -6.45
C GLU A 243 -16.33 0.40 -5.22
N ILE A 244 -17.22 0.10 -4.27
CA ILE A 244 -16.90 -0.66 -3.06
C ILE A 244 -17.29 -2.12 -3.31
N THR A 245 -16.36 -3.06 -3.13
CA THR A 245 -16.59 -4.45 -3.51
C THR A 245 -15.83 -5.45 -2.65
N ASN A 246 -16.36 -6.69 -2.59
CA ASN A 246 -15.69 -7.85 -2.00
C ASN A 246 -15.00 -8.74 -3.04
N GLN A 247 -15.23 -8.47 -4.32
CA GLN A 247 -14.58 -9.16 -5.42
C GLN A 247 -13.27 -8.44 -5.74
N TYR A 248 -12.18 -9.19 -5.90
CA TYR A 248 -10.89 -8.61 -6.26
C TYR A 248 -11.02 -7.91 -7.62
N PRO A 249 -10.92 -6.57 -7.66
CA PRO A 249 -11.25 -5.83 -8.88
C PRO A 249 -10.10 -5.91 -9.88
N GLY A 250 -8.83 -5.91 -9.43
CA GLY A 250 -7.62 -5.82 -10.25
C GLY A 250 -7.14 -4.38 -10.46
N GLY A 251 -6.45 -4.10 -11.57
CA GLY A 251 -6.13 -2.73 -11.99
C GLY A 251 -5.38 -2.69 -13.31
N TYR A 252 -5.22 -1.50 -13.89
CA TYR A 252 -4.59 -1.34 -15.20
C TYR A 252 -3.16 -1.89 -15.25
N TRP A 253 -2.31 -1.53 -14.28
CA TRP A 253 -0.92 -2.02 -14.22
C TRP A 253 -0.84 -3.41 -13.60
N GLU A 254 -1.71 -3.70 -12.65
CA GLU A 254 -1.78 -4.96 -11.93
C GLU A 254 -2.13 -6.11 -12.88
N ASN A 255 -3.05 -5.87 -13.83
CA ASN A 255 -3.39 -6.83 -14.87
C ASN A 255 -2.25 -7.05 -15.89
N GLN A 256 -1.27 -6.14 -15.93
CA GLN A 256 -0.04 -6.25 -16.73
C GLN A 256 1.12 -6.89 -15.95
N GLY A 257 0.89 -7.35 -14.71
CA GLY A 257 1.86 -8.09 -13.92
C GLY A 257 2.57 -7.29 -12.84
N TYR A 258 2.14 -6.05 -12.58
CA TYR A 258 2.61 -5.30 -11.42
C TYR A 258 2.00 -5.88 -10.14
N ASN A 259 2.77 -5.86 -9.05
CA ASN A 259 2.27 -6.28 -7.74
C ASN A 259 1.06 -5.43 -7.35
N TRP A 260 0.00 -6.05 -6.88
CA TRP A 260 -1.24 -5.34 -6.59
C TRP A 260 -1.12 -4.47 -5.34
N PHE A 261 -0.46 -4.95 -4.28
CA PHE A 261 -0.43 -4.26 -3.01
C PHE A 261 0.49 -3.03 -3.04
N SER A 262 1.66 -3.14 -3.67
CA SER A 262 2.56 -2.05 -4.07
C SER A 262 2.73 -0.91 -3.06
N GLY A 263 3.12 -1.27 -1.84
CA GLY A 263 3.48 -0.31 -0.78
C GLY A 263 3.50 -0.92 0.61
N SER A 264 3.81 -0.10 1.62
CA SER A 264 3.84 -0.47 3.03
C SER A 264 3.73 0.77 3.91
#